data_AF-A0A9P0YUS8-F1
#
_entry.id   AF-A0A9P0YUS8-F1
#
_cell.length_a   1.000
_cell.length_b   1.000
_cell.length_c   1.000
_cell.angle_alpha   90.00
_cell.angle_beta   90.00
_cell.angle_gamma   90.00
#
_symmetry.space_group_name_H-M   'P 1'
#
loop_
_entity.id
_entity.type
_entity.pdbx_description
1 polymer ?
#
loop_
_entity_poly.entity_id
_entity_poly.type
_entity_poly.pdbx_seq_one_letter_code
_entity_poly.pdbx_strand_id
1 'polypeptide(L)' 'MANCIRSLCNADLGGGFLFGKDISLPETYMHSNQDSGKYSGGSPPSERSTLAFFAGQMHGLVRPTLLKYWENK' A
#
# COMPACT_ATOMS: atom_id res chain seq x y z
N MET A 1 -25.00 -8.01 21.46
CA MET A 1 -23.93 -7.61 20.49
C MET A 1 -24.41 -6.41 19.67
N ALA A 2 -24.76 -5.28 20.29
CA ALA A 2 -25.40 -4.18 19.55
C ALA A 2 -24.41 -3.10 19.08
N ASN A 3 -23.19 -3.05 19.61
CA ASN A 3 -22.20 -2.00 19.33
C ASN A 3 -20.82 -2.61 19.06
N CYS A 4 -20.65 -3.26 17.92
CA CYS A 4 -19.35 -3.77 17.48
C CYS A 4 -19.07 -3.28 16.05
N ILE A 5 -17.83 -2.82 15.83
CA ILE A 5 -17.30 -2.53 14.50
C ILE A 5 -16.55 -3.77 14.05
N ARG A 6 -16.91 -4.29 12.87
CA ARG A 6 -16.24 -5.44 12.27
C ARG A 6 -15.12 -4.94 11.37
N SER A 7 -13.96 -5.58 11.48
CA SER A 7 -12.81 -5.29 10.63
C SER A 7 -12.53 -6.44 9.66
N LEU A 8 -12.34 -6.13 8.38
CA LEU A 8 -12.18 -7.12 7.29
C LEU A 8 -10.84 -6.94 6.58
N CYS A 9 -10.24 -8.04 6.13
CA CYS A 9 -9.00 -8.00 5.35
C CYS A 9 -9.30 -7.46 3.95
N ASN A 10 -8.52 -6.48 3.49
CA ASN A 10 -8.69 -5.89 2.15
C ASN A 10 -8.39 -6.87 1.01
N ALA A 11 -7.75 -8.02 1.31
CA ALA A 11 -7.55 -9.11 0.35
C ALA A 11 -8.75 -10.07 0.27
N ASP A 12 -9.72 -9.98 1.18
CA ASP A 12 -10.92 -10.82 1.16
C ASP A 12 -12.06 -10.12 0.42
N LEU A 13 -12.13 -10.36 -0.88
CA LEU A 13 -13.20 -9.85 -1.76
C LEU A 13 -14.55 -10.52 -1.50
N GLY A 14 -14.61 -11.62 -0.74
CA GLY A 14 -15.83 -12.38 -0.46
C GLY A 14 -16.60 -11.91 0.77
N GLY A 15 -16.00 -11.07 1.62
CA GLY A 15 -16.52 -10.71 2.95
C GLY A 15 -17.73 -9.75 2.99
N GLY A 16 -18.19 -9.23 1.84
CA GLY A 16 -19.38 -8.38 1.77
C GLY A 16 -19.29 -7.11 2.62
N PHE A 17 -18.29 -6.27 2.33
CA PHE A 17 -17.99 -5.03 3.06
C PHE A 17 -19.19 -4.07 3.10
N LEU A 18 -19.62 -3.67 4.30
CA LEU A 18 -20.73 -2.72 4.51
C LEU A 18 -20.19 -1.32 4.82
N PHE A 19 -20.39 -0.40 3.86
CA PHE A 19 -20.06 1.01 4.04
C PHE A 19 -20.75 1.62 5.28
N GLY A 20 -19.99 2.40 6.05
CA GLY A 20 -20.48 3.07 7.25
C GLY A 20 -20.61 2.19 8.49
N LYS A 21 -20.33 0.88 8.39
CA LYS A 21 -20.36 -0.06 9.52
C LYS A 21 -19.06 -0.84 9.68
N ASP A 22 -18.47 -1.28 8.58
CA ASP A 22 -17.24 -2.06 8.57
C ASP A 22 -16.02 -1.17 8.33
N ILE A 23 -14.85 -1.62 8.80
CA ILE A 23 -13.55 -0.96 8.58
C ILE A 23 -12.53 -1.96 8.01
N SER A 24 -11.61 -1.49 7.16
CA SER A 24 -10.48 -2.32 6.71
C SER A 24 -9.55 -2.64 7.89
N LEU A 25 -9.08 -3.89 7.97
CA LEU A 25 -8.02 -4.27 8.90
C LEU A 25 -6.76 -3.48 8.53
N PRO A 26 -6.16 -2.71 9.47
CA PRO A 26 -4.93 -2.01 9.20
C PRO A 26 -3.81 -3.02 8.97
N GLU A 27 -3.11 -2.88 7.85
CA GLU A 27 -1.90 -3.65 7.57
C GLU A 27 -0.73 -2.93 8.24
N THR A 28 -0.26 -3.47 9.36
CA THR A 28 0.98 -2.99 9.98
C THR A 28 2.15 -3.68 9.31
N TYR A 29 2.89 -2.95 8.49
CA TYR A 29 4.16 -3.44 7.97
C TYR A 29 5.17 -3.51 9.13
N MET A 30 5.35 -4.71 9.70
CA MET A 30 6.35 -4.95 10.74
C MET A 30 7.73 -5.02 10.10
N HIS A 31 8.50 -3.94 10.24
CA HIS A 31 9.88 -3.93 9.82
C HIS A 31 10.70 -4.81 10.75
N SER A 32 11.47 -5.75 10.21
CA SER A 32 12.46 -6.45 11.02
C SER A 32 13.52 -5.43 11.46
N ASN A 33 14.05 -5.55 12.68
CA ASN A 33 15.14 -4.68 13.17
C ASN A 33 16.38 -4.67 12.25
N GLN A 34 16.47 -5.64 11.33
CA GLN A 34 17.56 -5.80 10.39
C GLN A 34 17.44 -4.90 9.14
N ASP A 35 16.24 -4.40 8.85
CA ASP A 35 15.98 -3.67 7.61
C ASP A 35 15.99 -2.14 7.78
N SER A 36 16.29 -1.62 8.98
CA SER A 36 16.22 -0.18 9.32
C SER A 36 17.07 0.73 8.41
N GLY A 37 18.01 0.17 7.64
CA GLY A 37 18.78 0.88 6.62
C GLY A 37 18.27 0.76 5.16
N LYS A 38 17.30 -0.11 4.86
CA LYS A 38 16.87 -0.37 3.46
C LYS A 38 16.10 0.79 2.82
N TYR A 39 15.54 1.70 3.62
CA TYR A 39 14.85 2.89 3.12
C TYR A 39 15.69 4.16 3.18
N SER A 40 16.93 4.07 3.66
CA SER A 40 17.94 5.14 3.59
C SER A 40 18.62 5.13 2.21
N GLY A 41 17.83 5.05 1.15
CA GLY A 41 18.32 4.97 -0.23
C GLY A 41 17.55 5.92 -1.15
N GLY A 42 18.29 6.75 -1.88
CA GLY A 42 17.77 7.70 -2.86
C GLY A 42 18.31 9.11 -2.65
N SER A 43 18.44 9.88 -3.75
CA SER A 43 18.85 11.29 -3.68
C SER A 43 17.91 12.10 -2.77
N PRO A 44 18.36 13.21 -2.16
CA PRO A 44 17.48 14.11 -1.43
C PRO A 44 16.31 14.58 -2.32
N PRO A 45 15.15 14.97 -1.76
CA PRO A 45 13.97 15.35 -2.54
C PRO A 45 14.23 16.38 -3.64
N SER A 46 15.20 17.27 -3.44
CA SER A 46 15.65 18.28 -4.42
C SER A 46 16.40 17.73 -5.63
N GLU A 47 16.89 16.49 -5.56
CA GLU A 47 17.74 15.84 -6.57
C GLU A 47 17.08 14.58 -7.17
N ARG A 48 15.84 14.27 -6.81
CA ARG A 48 15.09 13.14 -7.38
C ARG A 48 14.49 13.53 -8.72
N SER A 49 14.96 12.92 -9.80
CA SER A 49 14.33 13.05 -11.13
C SER A 49 13.00 12.28 -11.23
N THR A 50 12.86 11.18 -10.48
CA THR A 50 11.65 10.35 -10.43
C THR A 50 10.86 10.62 -9.14
N LEU A 51 9.60 11.07 -9.29
CA LEU A 51 8.74 11.47 -8.17
C LEU A 51 7.83 10.36 -7.63
N ALA A 52 7.75 9.20 -8.29
CA ALA A 52 6.87 8.10 -7.91
C ALA A 52 7.66 6.81 -7.67
N PHE A 53 7.55 6.26 -6.46
CA PHE A 53 7.94 4.89 -6.16
C PHE A 53 6.70 4.18 -5.57
N PHE A 54 6.46 2.94 -5.99
CA PHE A 54 5.42 2.09 -5.41
C PHE A 54 6.11 0.86 -4.82
N ALA A 55 5.93 0.61 -3.52
CA ALA A 55 6.45 -0.57 -2.85
C ALA A 55 5.62 -1.83 -3.19
N GLY A 56 6.27 -3.00 -3.24
CA GLY A 56 5.61 -4.30 -3.45
C GLY A 56 5.78 -4.89 -4.87
N GLN A 57 5.08 -6.00 -5.14
CA GLN A 57 5.07 -6.70 -6.44
C GLN A 57 3.96 -6.18 -7.37
N MET A 58 3.88 -6.69 -8.61
CA MET A 58 2.85 -6.31 -9.60
C MET A 58 1.45 -6.69 -9.12
N HIS A 59 0.87 -5.86 -8.25
CA HIS A 59 -0.37 -6.12 -7.55
C HIS A 59 -1.40 -5.03 -7.84
N GLY A 60 -2.63 -5.43 -8.17
CA GLY A 60 -3.74 -4.53 -8.46
C GLY A 60 -3.69 -3.85 -9.84
N LEU A 61 -4.80 -3.19 -10.19
CA LEU A 61 -5.02 -2.56 -11.51
C LEU A 61 -4.29 -1.22 -11.69
N VAL A 62 -3.95 -0.58 -10.58
CA VAL A 62 -3.37 0.76 -10.57
C VAL A 62 -1.92 0.72 -11.07
N ARG A 63 -1.12 -0.27 -10.68
CA ARG A 63 0.31 -0.35 -11.03
C ARG A 63 0.57 -0.53 -12.53
N PRO A 64 -0.11 -1.44 -13.27
CA PRO A 64 0.04 -1.53 -14.73
C PRO A 64 -0.27 -0.20 -15.44
N THR A 65 -1.29 0.52 -14.98
CA THR A 65 -1.68 1.81 -15.54
C THR A 65 -0.59 2.86 -15.33
N LEU A 66 -0.01 2.92 -14.13
CA LEU A 66 1.07 3.85 -13.81
C LEU A 66 2.33 3.57 -14.64
N LEU A 67 2.72 2.30 -14.79
CA LEU A 67 3.86 1.93 -15.63
C LEU A 67 3.62 2.32 -17.09
N LYS A 68 2.43 2.07 -17.63
CA LYS A 68 2.09 2.49 -19.00
C LYS A 68 2.35 3.98 -19.25
N TYR A 69 2.10 4.84 -18.25
CA TYR A 69 2.22 6.29 -18.43
C TYR A 69 3.57 6.86 -17.98
N TRP A 70 4.23 6.24 -17.00
CA TRP A 70 5.40 6.80 -16.30
C TRP A 70 6.67 5.94 -16.41
N GLU A 71 6.59 4.71 -16.91
CA GLU A 71 7.79 3.88 -17.11
C GLU A 71 8.66 4.50 -18.21
N ASN A 72 9.95 4.67 -17.90
CA ASN A 72 10.96 5.26 -18.80
C ASN A 72 10.65 6.69 -19.28
N LYS A 73 9.81 7.44 -18.55
CA LYS A 73 9.68 8.89 -18.68
C LYS A 73 10.39 9.60 -17.54
#